data_AF-A0A950JBK9-F1
#
_entry.id   AF-A0A950JBK9-F1
#
_cell.length_a   1.000
_cell.length_b   1.000
_cell.length_c   1.000
_cell.angle_alpha   90.00
_cell.angle_beta   90.00
_cell.angle_gamma   90.00
#
_symmetry.space_group_name_H-M   'P 1'
#
loop_
_entity.id
_entity.type
_entity.pdbx_description
1 polymer ?
#
loop_
_entity_poly.entity_id
_entity_poly.type
_entity_poly.pdbx_seq_one_letter_code
_entity_poly.pdbx_strand_id
1 'polypeptide(L)' 'MLRIALPHIAFGTSSPGFAQWRGALREWRQRDRDRAELARLSEAELHDIGVTSAERWAEISKPFWRR' A
#
# COMPACT_ATOMS: atom_id res chain seq x y z
N MET A 1 -28.64 40.56 21.65
CA MET A 1 -27.32 40.00 22.00
C MET A 1 -27.40 38.48 21.85
N LEU A 2 -26.92 37.91 20.74
CA LEU A 2 -26.75 36.46 20.61
C LEU A 2 -25.64 36.17 19.59
N ARG A 3 -24.43 35.86 20.07
CA ARG A 3 -23.33 35.33 19.25
C ARG A 3 -23.28 33.83 19.49
N ILE A 4 -23.77 33.07 18.52
CA ILE A 4 -23.59 31.62 18.46
C ILE A 4 -22.14 31.38 18.00
N ALA A 5 -21.29 30.87 18.89
CA ALA A 5 -19.95 30.40 18.53
C ALA A 5 -20.09 29.05 17.84
N LEU A 6 -20.03 29.01 16.50
CA LEU A 6 -19.81 27.76 15.79
C LEU A 6 -18.33 27.38 15.93
N PRO A 7 -17.97 26.15 16.37
CA PRO A 7 -16.62 25.67 16.22
C PRO A 7 -16.35 25.54 14.72
N HIS A 8 -15.43 26.36 14.23
CA HIS A 8 -14.82 26.17 12.93
C HIS A 8 -14.21 24.77 12.95
N ILE A 9 -14.89 23.78 12.35
CA ILE A 9 -14.25 22.51 12.08
C ILE A 9 -13.12 22.84 11.12
N ALA A 10 -11.90 22.95 11.68
CA ALA A 10 -10.68 23.05 10.92
C ALA A 10 -10.47 21.69 10.25
N PHE A 11 -11.18 21.47 9.15
CA PHE A 11 -10.77 20.49 8.16
C PHE A 11 -9.45 21.01 7.60
N GLY A 12 -8.34 20.58 8.21
CA GLY A 12 -7.02 20.69 7.61
C GLY A 12 -7.07 19.89 6.31
N THR A 13 -7.47 20.52 5.22
CA THR A 13 -7.36 19.94 3.90
C THR A 13 -5.89 19.95 3.56
N SER A 14 -5.16 18.93 4.02
CA SER A 14 -3.93 18.52 3.40
C SER A 14 -4.30 18.01 2.01
N SER A 15 -4.56 18.93 1.07
CA SER A 15 -4.71 18.58 -0.34
C SER A 15 -3.47 17.76 -0.71
N PRO A 16 -3.64 16.50 -1.16
CA PRO A 16 -2.54 15.70 -1.65
C PRO A 16 -1.87 16.46 -2.79
N GLY A 17 -0.80 17.20 -2.48
CA GLY A 17 0.02 17.79 -3.53
C GLY A 17 0.53 16.67 -4.43
N PHE A 18 0.86 16.97 -5.69
CA PHE A 18 1.47 16.01 -6.62
C PHE A 18 2.63 15.19 -6.01
N ALA A 19 3.31 15.73 -4.99
CA ALA A 19 4.30 15.01 -4.19
C ALA A 19 3.76 13.74 -3.47
N GLN A 20 2.54 13.78 -2.91
CA GLN A 20 1.94 12.63 -2.20
C GLN A 20 1.55 11.52 -3.18
N TRP A 21 1.02 11.87 -4.35
CA TRP A 21 0.72 10.92 -5.44
C TRP A 21 1.99 10.24 -5.97
N ARG A 22 3.10 10.98 -6.10
CA ARG A 22 4.41 10.38 -6.47
C ARG A 22 4.90 9.37 -5.43
N GLY A 23 4.62 9.61 -4.14
CA GLY A 23 4.92 8.67 -3.06
C GLY A 23 4.13 7.37 -3.21
N ALA A 24 2.81 7.47 -3.40
CA ALA A 24 1.95 6.31 -3.62
C ALA A 24 2.36 5.49 -4.85
N LEU A 25 2.67 6.15 -5.97
CA LEU A 25 3.17 5.49 -7.18
C LEU A 25 4.50 4.75 -6.96
N ARG A 26 5.42 5.34 -6.18
CA ARG A 26 6.70 4.69 -5.83
C ARG A 26 6.45 3.44 -4.99
N GLU A 27 5.56 3.55 -4.00
CA GLU A 27 5.16 2.42 -3.17
C GLU A 27 4.53 1.28 -3.98
N TRP A 28 3.64 1.59 -4.92
CA TRP A 28 3.02 0.58 -5.79
C TRP A 28 4.07 -0.10 -6.68
N ARG A 29 5.00 0.67 -7.25
CA ARG A 29 6.11 0.08 -8.03
C ARG A 29 7.02 -0.80 -7.20
N GLN A 30 7.26 -0.46 -5.94
CA GLN A 30 8.06 -1.31 -5.06
C GLN A 30 7.34 -2.64 -4.82
N ARG A 31 6.05 -2.59 -4.44
CA ARG A 31 5.25 -3.80 -4.20
C ARG A 31 5.15 -4.70 -5.43
N ASP A 32 5.02 -4.11 -6.61
CA ASP A 32 5.00 -4.87 -7.87
C ASP A 32 6.31 -5.65 -8.07
N ARG A 33 7.46 -5.02 -7.81
CA ARG A 33 8.75 -5.71 -7.85
C ARG A 33 8.86 -6.79 -6.79
N ASP A 34 8.45 -6.50 -5.56
CA ASP A 34 8.51 -7.47 -4.46
C ASP A 34 7.65 -8.71 -4.78
N ARG A 35 6.46 -8.52 -5.36
CA ARG A 35 5.59 -9.63 -5.81
C ARG A 35 6.19 -10.39 -7.00
N ALA A 36 6.86 -9.70 -7.92
CA ALA A 36 7.56 -10.34 -9.02
C ALA A 36 8.77 -11.17 -8.55
N GLU A 37 9.48 -10.71 -7.52
CA GLU A 37 10.54 -11.47 -6.86
C GLU A 37 9.97 -12.68 -6.12
N LEU A 38 8.90 -12.51 -5.34
CA LEU A 38 8.19 -13.59 -4.67
C LEU A 38 7.69 -14.67 -5.65
N ALA A 39 7.24 -14.27 -6.84
CA ALA A 39 6.82 -15.19 -7.89
C ALA A 39 7.99 -16.04 -8.45
N ARG A 40 9.22 -15.53 -8.39
CA ARG A 40 10.43 -16.19 -8.92
C ARG A 40 11.10 -17.14 -7.93
N LEU A 41 10.79 -17.03 -6.64
CA LEU A 41 11.38 -17.90 -5.62
C LEU A 41 11.04 -19.37 -5.88
N SER A 42 12.00 -20.25 -5.69
CA SER A 42 11.80 -21.70 -5.69
C SER A 42 11.05 -22.17 -4.44
N GLU A 43 10.56 -23.41 -4.44
CA GLU A 43 9.89 -24.00 -3.27
C GLU A 43 10.81 -24.06 -2.04
N ALA A 44 12.11 -24.29 -2.26
CA ALA A 44 13.09 -24.34 -1.17
C ALA A 44 13.32 -22.96 -0.55
N GLU A 45 13.45 -21.92 -1.37
CA GLU A 45 13.59 -20.53 -0.91
C GLU A 45 12.34 -20.05 -0.18
N LEU A 46 11.15 -20.42 -0.67
CA LEU A 46 9.89 -20.20 0.03
C LEU A 46 9.86 -20.85 1.40
N HIS A 47 10.31 -22.11 1.49
CA HIS A 47 10.34 -22.84 2.74
C HIS A 47 11.31 -22.21 3.75
N ASP A 48 12.47 -21.74 3.29
CA ASP A 48 13.47 -21.06 4.11
C ASP A 48 12.93 -19.77 4.76
N ILE A 49 12.11 -19.00 4.02
CA ILE A 49 11.43 -17.81 4.55
C ILE A 49 10.09 -18.12 5.26
N GLY A 50 9.72 -19.39 5.37
CA GLY A 50 8.48 -19.83 6.03
C GLY A 50 7.20 -19.46 5.30
N VAL A 51 7.25 -19.27 3.98
CA VAL A 51 6.09 -18.95 3.14
C VAL A 51 5.65 -20.19 2.38
N THR A 52 4.36 -20.49 2.39
CA THR A 52 3.80 -21.57 1.58
C THR A 52 3.53 -21.12 0.14
N SER A 53 3.51 -22.08 -0.79
CA SER A 53 3.10 -21.79 -2.16
C SER A 53 1.67 -21.23 -2.27
N ALA A 54 0.75 -21.61 -1.38
CA ALA A 54 -0.60 -21.05 -1.35
C ALA A 54 -0.58 -19.56 -0.96
N GLU A 55 0.22 -19.18 0.04
CA GLU A 55 0.41 -17.79 0.45
C GLU A 55 1.08 -16.96 -0.64
N ARG A 56 2.07 -17.53 -1.34
CA ARG A 56 2.69 -16.91 -2.53
C ARG A 56 1.62 -16.54 -3.56
N TRP A 57 0.76 -17.49 -3.93
CA TRP A 57 -0.31 -17.26 -4.90
C TRP A 57 -1.33 -16.23 -4.41
N ALA A 58 -1.68 -16.26 -3.13
CA ALA A 58 -2.57 -15.27 -2.52
C ALA A 58 -1.97 -13.86 -2.56
N GLU A 59 -0.65 -13.70 -2.38
CA GLU A 59 0.03 -12.42 -2.39
C GLU A 59 0.20 -11.85 -3.81
N ILE A 60 0.64 -12.67 -4.77
CA ILE A 60 0.87 -12.20 -6.15
C ILE A 60 -0.43 -11.92 -6.91
N SER A 61 -1.54 -12.53 -6.50
CA SER A 61 -2.87 -12.27 -7.08
C SER A 61 -3.53 -10.99 -6.56
N LYS A 62 -2.95 -10.34 -5.53
CA LYS A 62 -3.49 -9.06 -5.05
C LYS A 62 -3.37 -7.99 -6.13
N PRO A 63 -4.43 -7.19 -6.34
CA PRO A 63 -4.33 -6.06 -7.25
C PRO A 63 -3.30 -5.03 -6.76
N PHE A 64 -2.67 -4.30 -7.68
CA PHE A 64 -1.56 -3.39 -7.37
C PHE A 64 -1.91 -2.29 -6.36
N TRP A 65 -3.19 -1.90 -6.27
CA TRP A 65 -3.67 -0.87 -5.35
C TRP A 65 -3.96 -1.40 -3.94
N ARG A 66 -3.97 -2.72 -3.74
CA ARG A 66 -4.28 -3.36 -2.45
C ARG A 66 -2.98 -3.78 -1.76
N ARG A 67 -2.87 -3.38 -0.49
CA ARG A 67 -1.85 -3.87 0.44
C ARG A 67 -2.26 -5.27 0.93
#